data_AF-A0A8S3GL37-F1
#
_entry.id   AF-A0A8S3GL37-F1
#
_cell.length_a   1.000
_cell.length_b   1.000
_cell.length_c   1.000
_cell.angle_alpha   90.00
_cell.angle_beta   90.00
_cell.angle_gamma   90.00
#
_symmetry.space_group_name_H-M   'P 1'
#
loop_
_entity.id
_entity.type
_entity.pdbx_description
1 polymer ?
#
loop_
_entity_poly.entity_id
_entity_poly.type
_entity_poly.pdbx_seq_one_letter_code
_entity_poly.pdbx_strand_id
1 'polypeptide(L)'
;MYDLTNIFESFLPQLLAYPNPVDPLNGDAAALYLHKPNDYKKKVREYVQRFATADMADGLSAACDGQSSSEQQTNSSNQTDKNESDDEILSDFSEDEAANMDLE
;
A
#
# COMPACT_ATOMS: atom_id res chain seq x y z
N MET A 1 -31.77 -10.58 -1.33
CA MET A 1 -31.80 -9.33 -0.54
C MET A 1 -30.54 -9.33 0.30
N TYR A 2 -29.74 -8.26 0.28
CA TYR A 2 -28.55 -8.16 1.13
C TYR A 2 -28.93 -7.40 2.40
N ASP A 3 -28.70 -8.02 3.55
CA ASP A 3 -28.84 -7.37 4.86
C ASP A 3 -27.47 -6.84 5.31
N LEU A 4 -27.45 -5.76 6.08
CA LEU A 4 -26.21 -5.19 6.63
C LEU A 4 -25.51 -6.19 7.55
N THR A 5 -26.28 -7.04 8.23
CA THR A 5 -25.76 -8.15 9.03
C THR A 5 -24.85 -9.08 8.22
N ASN A 6 -25.16 -9.28 6.93
CA ASN A 6 -24.37 -10.14 6.04
C ASN A 6 -22.95 -9.62 5.82
N ILE A 7 -22.68 -8.33 6.04
CA ILE A 7 -21.33 -7.76 5.91
C ILE A 7 -20.39 -8.41 6.93
N PHE A 8 -20.84 -8.51 8.18
CA PHE A 8 -20.03 -9.05 9.28
C PHE A 8 -20.10 -10.58 9.36
N GLU A 9 -21.24 -11.17 9.03
CA GLU A 9 -21.44 -12.62 9.16
C GLU A 9 -20.90 -13.43 7.98
N SER A 10 -20.89 -12.86 6.77
CA SER A 10 -20.53 -13.58 5.55
C SER A 10 -19.43 -12.89 4.76
N PHE A 11 -19.61 -11.61 4.42
CA PHE A 11 -18.72 -10.93 3.48
C PHE A 11 -17.29 -10.76 4.01
N LEU A 12 -17.12 -10.16 5.19
CA LEU A 12 -15.79 -9.90 5.76
C LEU A 12 -15.04 -11.20 6.11
N PRO A 13 -15.65 -12.21 6.76
CA PRO A 13 -14.99 -13.49 6.99
C PRO A 13 -14.51 -14.14 5.69
N GLN A 14 -15.34 -14.11 4.64
CA GLN A 14 -15.00 -14.72 3.37
C GLN A 14 -13.90 -13.96 2.63
N LEU A 15 -13.92 -12.62 2.65
CA LEU A 15 -12.89 -11.79 2.05
C LEU A 15 -11.53 -11.94 2.74
N LEU A 16 -11.51 -12.02 4.07
CA LEU A 16 -10.29 -12.22 4.84
C LEU A 16 -9.70 -13.62 4.66
N ALA A 17 -10.55 -14.63 4.46
CA ALA A 17 -10.10 -15.99 4.15
C ALA A 17 -9.56 -16.12 2.73
N TYR A 18 -10.15 -15.40 1.77
CA TYR A 18 -9.83 -15.47 0.35
C TYR A 18 -9.75 -14.08 -0.27
N PRO A 19 -8.60 -13.40 -0.16
CA PRO A 19 -8.43 -12.08 -0.75
C PRO A 19 -8.45 -12.16 -2.28
N ASN A 20 -8.94 -11.10 -2.94
CA ASN A 20 -8.91 -10.99 -4.40
C ASN A 20 -7.53 -10.45 -4.88
N PRO A 21 -6.73 -11.24 -5.62
CA PRO A 21 -5.41 -10.81 -6.07
C PRO A 21 -5.41 -10.09 -7.42
N VAL A 22 -6.54 -10.07 -8.15
CA VAL A 22 -6.60 -9.58 -9.54
C VAL A 22 -6.61 -8.05 -9.63
N ASP A 23 -7.11 -7.38 -8.59
CA ASP A 23 -7.12 -5.92 -8.48
C ASP A 23 -6.85 -5.50 -7.02
N PRO A 24 -5.58 -5.55 -6.59
CA PRO A 24 -5.25 -5.34 -5.18
C PRO A 24 -5.15 -3.85 -4.85
N LEU A 25 -5.95 -3.41 -3.86
CA LEU A 25 -5.74 -2.09 -3.24
C LEU A 25 -4.40 -1.99 -2.50
N ASN A 26 -3.90 -3.12 -1.99
CA ASN A 26 -2.59 -3.22 -1.36
C ASN A 26 -1.71 -4.20 -2.17
N GLY A 27 -0.93 -3.64 -3.10
CA GLY A 27 -0.05 -4.41 -3.98
C GLY A 27 0.98 -5.26 -3.22
N ASP A 28 1.56 -4.73 -2.14
CA ASP A 28 2.55 -5.45 -1.33
C ASP A 28 1.94 -6.68 -0.65
N ALA A 29 0.73 -6.54 -0.10
CA ALA A 29 0.01 -7.64 0.53
C ALA A 29 -0.37 -8.72 -0.50
N ALA A 30 -0.80 -8.31 -1.70
CA ALA A 30 -1.16 -9.23 -2.77
C ALA A 30 0.04 -9.99 -3.33
N ALA A 31 1.16 -9.30 -3.57
CA ALA A 31 2.41 -9.93 -3.99
C ALA A 31 2.92 -10.93 -2.95
N LEU A 32 2.85 -10.56 -1.65
CA LEU A 32 3.24 -11.46 -0.57
C LEU A 32 2.29 -12.67 -0.47
N TYR A 33 0.99 -12.48 -0.67
CA TYR A 33 0.01 -13.56 -0.70
C TYR A 33 0.24 -14.55 -1.86
N LEU A 34 0.53 -14.04 -3.06
CA LEU A 34 0.75 -14.85 -4.27
C LEU A 34 2.09 -15.61 -4.24
N HIS A 35 3.17 -14.95 -3.82
CA HIS A 35 4.52 -15.51 -3.93
C HIS A 35 5.04 -16.14 -2.62
N LYS A 36 4.57 -15.68 -1.45
CA LYS A 36 5.11 -16.08 -0.14
C LYS A 36 3.99 -16.20 0.92
N PRO A 37 3.08 -17.19 0.80
CA PRO A 37 1.90 -17.29 1.67
C PRO A 37 2.24 -17.49 3.16
N ASN A 38 3.37 -18.11 3.48
CA ASN A 38 3.81 -18.27 4.87
C ASN A 38 4.24 -16.94 5.51
N ASP A 39 4.95 -16.10 4.75
CA ASP A 39 5.38 -14.78 5.21
C ASP A 39 4.17 -13.83 5.32
N TYR A 40 3.22 -13.93 4.39
CA TYR A 40 1.94 -13.23 4.49
C TYR A 40 1.23 -13.56 5.81
N LYS A 41 1.06 -14.84 6.15
CA LYS A 41 0.44 -15.25 7.43
C LYS A 41 1.21 -14.76 8.66
N LYS A 42 2.55 -14.69 8.58
CA LYS A 42 3.37 -14.14 9.68
C LYS A 42 3.14 -12.64 9.83
N LYS A 43 3.20 -11.89 8.73
CA LYS A 43 3.00 -10.43 8.71
C LYS A 43 1.59 -10.05 9.18
N VAL A 44 0.56 -10.78 8.74
CA VAL A 44 -0.82 -10.59 9.21
C VAL A 44 -0.92 -10.77 10.73
N ARG A 45 -0.35 -11.85 11.28
CA ARG A 45 -0.37 -12.08 12.74
C ARG A 45 0.34 -10.98 13.53
N GLU A 46 1.49 -10.52 13.05
CA GLU A 46 2.24 -9.42 13.65
C GLU A 46 1.43 -8.11 13.64
N TYR A 47 0.75 -7.82 12.54
CA TYR A 47 -0.11 -6.62 12.42
C TYR A 47 -1.34 -6.72 13.32
N VAL A 48 -1.98 -7.89 13.41
CA VAL A 48 -3.10 -8.11 14.33
C VAL A 48 -2.67 -7.87 15.79
N GLN A 49 -1.49 -8.36 16.19
CA GLN A 49 -0.95 -8.12 17.54
C GLN A 49 -0.60 -6.66 17.81
N ARG A 50 -0.26 -5.89 16.78
CA ARG A 50 0.13 -4.48 16.94
C ARG A 50 -1.05 -3.52 16.90
N PHE A 51 -2.08 -3.83 16.11
CA PHE A 51 -3.12 -2.87 15.74
C PHE A 51 -4.55 -3.35 16.02
N ALA A 52 -4.75 -4.65 16.27
CA ALA A 52 -6.06 -5.27 16.44
C ALA A 52 -6.12 -6.13 17.72
N THR A 53 -5.60 -5.60 18.82
CA THR A 53 -5.73 -6.19 20.16
C THR A 53 -6.98 -5.69 20.87
N ALA A 54 -7.49 -6.48 21.82
CA ALA A 54 -8.70 -6.13 22.59
C ALA A 54 -8.56 -4.78 23.31
N ASP A 55 -7.38 -4.50 23.88
CA ASP A 55 -7.11 -3.23 24.58
C ASP A 55 -7.23 -2.01 23.65
N MET A 56 -6.89 -2.15 22.37
CA MET A 56 -7.07 -1.07 21.38
C MET A 56 -8.53 -0.93 20.94
N ALA A 57 -9.27 -2.03 20.87
CA ALA A 57 -10.69 -2.02 20.50
C ALA A 57 -11.55 -1.30 21.56
N ASP A 58 -11.27 -1.54 22.85
CA ASP A 58 -11.97 -0.88 23.95
C ASP A 58 -11.66 0.63 24.00
N GLY A 59 -10.42 1.03 23.71
CA GLY A 59 -10.04 2.45 23.61
C GLY A 59 -10.71 3.18 22.44
N LEU A 60 -10.98 2.49 21.34
CA LEU A 60 -11.64 3.06 20.17
C LEU A 60 -13.16 3.24 20.38
N SER A 61 -13.80 2.32 21.12
CA SER A 61 -15.21 2.44 21.52
C SER A 61 -15.45 3.63 22.46
N ALA A 62 -14.45 4.04 23.25
CA ALA A 62 -14.55 5.22 24.11
C ALA A 62 -14.33 6.55 23.35
N ALA A 63 -13.67 6.50 22.18
CA ALA A 63 -13.33 7.69 21.39
C ALA A 63 -14.38 8.09 20.35
N CYS A 64 -15.41 7.26 20.10
CA CYS A 64 -16.37 7.48 19.03
C CYS A 64 -17.60 8.36 19.38
N ASP A 65 -17.72 8.85 20.62
CA ASP A 65 -18.82 9.74 21.05
C ASP A 65 -18.49 11.25 20.96
N GLY A 66 -17.36 11.64 20.36
CA GLY A 66 -16.98 13.05 20.26
C GLY A 66 -16.05 13.38 19.11
N GLN A 67 -16.63 13.96 18.04
CA GLN A 67 -16.02 14.81 17.02
C GLN A 67 -14.57 14.54 16.57
N SER A 68 -14.46 14.00 15.35
CA SER A 68 -13.60 14.43 14.24
C SER A 68 -12.29 15.20 14.50
N SER A 69 -11.21 14.63 13.95
CA SER A 69 -10.00 15.27 13.42
C SER A 69 -8.89 15.65 14.39
N SER A 70 -7.92 14.74 14.55
CA SER A 70 -6.54 15.11 14.90
C SER A 70 -5.60 14.53 13.85
N GLU A 71 -5.23 15.36 12.90
CA GLU A 71 -4.05 15.19 12.06
C GLU A 71 -2.83 15.15 12.98
N GLN A 72 -2.18 13.99 13.12
CA GLN A 72 -0.92 13.88 13.84
C GLN A 72 0.25 13.89 12.86
N GLN A 73 1.01 14.98 12.99
CA GLN A 73 2.26 15.34 12.33
C GLN A 73 3.26 14.19 12.31
N THR A 74 3.74 13.85 11.11
CA THR A 74 4.97 13.07 10.95
C THR A 74 6.18 13.99 11.09
N ASN A 75 6.86 13.93 12.23
CA ASN A 75 8.19 14.50 12.39
C ASN A 75 9.21 13.58 11.68
N SER A 76 9.54 13.87 10.43
CA SER A 76 10.74 13.34 9.77
C SER A 76 11.74 14.46 9.53
N SER A 77 12.61 14.63 10.51
CA SER A 77 13.83 15.42 10.44
C SER A 77 14.84 14.67 9.55
N ASN A 78 14.98 15.06 8.28
CA ASN A 78 16.19 14.79 7.51
C ASN A 78 16.72 16.12 6.97
N GLN A 79 17.94 16.45 7.39
CA GLN A 79 18.70 17.62 6.96
C GLN A 79 19.08 17.47 5.48
N THR A 80 18.70 18.50 4.72
CA THR A 80 19.36 19.14 3.57
C THR A 80 20.45 18.37 2.82
N ASP A 81 20.19 18.11 1.53
CA ASP A 81 21.18 18.34 0.47
C ASP A 81 20.53 19.26 -0.58
N LYS A 82 21.14 20.44 -0.76
CA LYS A 82 20.79 21.39 -1.82
C LYS A 82 21.51 20.95 -3.09
N ASN A 83 20.77 20.63 -4.14
CA ASN A 83 21.25 20.72 -5.52
C ASN A 83 20.10 21.25 -6.39
N GLU A 84 20.03 22.57 -6.51
CA GLU A 84 19.37 23.24 -7.62
C GLU A 84 20.38 23.32 -8.75
N SER A 85 20.18 22.56 -9.83
CA SER A 85 20.58 22.95 -11.19
C SER A 85 19.82 22.03 -12.15
N ASP A 86 18.83 22.59 -12.83
CA ASP A 86 18.49 22.14 -14.18
C ASP A 86 19.79 22.14 -15.01
N ASP A 87 20.14 21.01 -15.63
CA ASP A 87 20.83 20.89 -16.91
C ASP A 87 21.40 19.47 -17.09
N GLU A 88 21.01 18.85 -18.21
CA GLU A 88 21.71 17.78 -18.92
C GLU A 88 21.80 16.35 -18.33
N ILE A 89 20.80 15.52 -18.67
CA ILE A 89 21.05 14.10 -18.97
C ILE A 89 20.41 13.79 -20.34
N LEU A 90 21.04 14.31 -21.39
CA LEU A 90 20.86 13.84 -22.76
C LEU A 90 22.21 13.28 -23.22
N SER A 91 22.49 12.04 -22.88
CA SER A 91 23.71 11.35 -23.33
C SER A 91 23.57 9.83 -23.27
N ASP A 92 22.60 9.28 -24.01
CA ASP A 92 22.69 7.89 -24.48
C ASP A 92 21.81 7.63 -25.72
N PHE A 93 22.11 8.31 -26.82
CA PHE A 93 21.76 7.83 -28.15
C PHE A 93 22.87 8.29 -29.09
N SER A 94 23.91 7.47 -29.23
CA SER A 94 24.98 7.68 -30.18
C SER A 94 24.42 7.76 -31.60
N GLU A 95 24.66 8.91 -32.21
CA GLU A 95 24.30 9.29 -33.57
C GLU A 95 25.26 8.61 -34.57
N ASP A 96 24.93 7.39 -35.02
CA ASP A 96 25.59 6.77 -36.19
C ASP A 96 24.75 5.72 -36.94
N GLU A 97 23.42 5.88 -37.04
CA GLU A 97 22.61 4.99 -37.89
C GLU A 97 21.50 5.71 -38.66
N ALA A 98 21.80 6.92 -39.19
CA ALA A 98 20.94 7.64 -40.13
C ALA A 98 21.49 7.67 -41.57
N ALA A 99 22.47 6.81 -41.90
CA ALA A 99 23.11 6.78 -43.22
C ALA A 99 22.62 5.67 -44.17
N ASN A 100 21.47 5.04 -43.91
CA ASN A 100 20.94 3.98 -44.78
C ASN A 100 19.45 4.11 -45.14
N MET A 101 18.97 5.34 -45.29
CA MET A 101 17.70 5.59 -45.98
C MET A 101 17.87 6.70 -47.02
N ASP A 102 18.54 6.37 -48.13
CA ASP A 102 18.11 6.83 -49.44
C ASP A 102 18.32 5.69 -50.45
N LEU A 103 17.18 5.18 -50.91
CA LEU A 103 17.02 4.29 -52.05
C LEU A 103 16.68 5.15 -53.28
N GLU A 104 17.18 4.70 -54.43
CA GLU A 104 16.99 5.17 -55.83
C GLU A 104 18.05 6.10 -56.42
#